data_AF-A0A1G6L1Y1-F1
#
_entry.id   AF-A0A1G6L1Y1-F1
#
_cell.length_a   1.000
_cell.length_b   1.000
_cell.length_c   1.000
_cell.angle_alpha   90.00
_cell.angle_beta   90.00
_cell.angle_gamma   90.00
#
_symmetry.space_group_name_H-M   'P 1'
#
loop_
_entity.id
_entity.type
_entity.pdbx_description
1 polymer ?
#
loop_
_entity_poly.entity_id
_entity_poly.type
_entity_poly.pdbx_seq_one_letter_code
_entity_poly.pdbx_strand_id
1 'polypeptide(L)'
;MFNDDDDFDDDDDDEDDNDLFESDLDRWISNFEHELPKEFVSHPDAHQIELDIFYQNYNSLITPLTKAIERLLPRHYPLFEDELRPKVIERINKIAKDTASTTLIGLFRLVYDQRSGVKIREKYTDFETLKEWYARSPQPQFIGNEYRSAAPKLTDQEWAERVIEVNESIQEEFDEENEPRVEFIDALQSVLLPNYREIENLNSDELFAYAIILSQGYSDYCNDAWLIDCFIEFKLPISDLDLPEYDLEKKIVAIKAKRLEEKNSRLAEETQANCEE
;
A
#
# COMPACT_ATOMS: atom_id res chain seq x y z
N MET A 1 -43.96 -55.94 50.71
CA MET A 1 -43.71 -54.52 51.02
C MET A 1 -42.30 -54.28 50.49
N PHE A 2 -42.10 -53.99 49.21
CA PHE A 2 -42.48 -52.80 48.41
C PHE A 2 -41.83 -51.50 48.90
N ASN A 3 -41.05 -50.94 47.97
CA ASN A 3 -40.71 -49.54 47.70
C ASN A 3 -39.47 -48.96 48.40
N ASP A 4 -38.60 -48.17 47.77
CA ASP A 4 -38.41 -47.62 46.40
C ASP A 4 -36.99 -47.00 46.45
N ASP A 5 -36.08 -47.24 45.49
CA ASP A 5 -35.78 -46.44 44.28
C ASP A 5 -35.09 -45.08 44.54
N ASP A 6 -34.18 -44.74 43.60
CA ASP A 6 -33.62 -43.41 43.28
C ASP A 6 -32.43 -42.92 44.15
N ASP A 7 -31.29 -42.41 43.66
CA ASP A 7 -30.81 -41.87 42.37
C ASP A 7 -29.26 -42.03 42.35
N PHE A 8 -28.60 -42.45 41.26
CA PHE A 8 -28.07 -41.66 40.12
C PHE A 8 -26.92 -40.70 40.45
N ASP A 9 -26.05 -40.53 39.44
CA ASP A 9 -24.86 -39.65 39.30
C ASP A 9 -23.54 -40.35 39.68
N ASP A 10 -22.72 -40.94 38.79
CA ASP A 10 -22.44 -40.66 37.36
C ASP A 10 -22.27 -39.17 37.06
N ASP A 11 -21.30 -38.54 37.73
CA ASP A 11 -20.66 -37.32 37.24
C ASP A 11 -19.17 -37.61 37.02
N ASP A 12 -18.91 -38.32 35.91
CA ASP A 12 -17.73 -38.11 35.08
C ASP A 12 -17.83 -36.69 34.48
N ASP A 13 -17.63 -35.66 35.30
CA ASP A 13 -17.35 -34.31 34.83
C ASP A 13 -15.92 -33.98 35.26
N ASP A 14 -14.97 -34.76 34.72
CA ASP A 14 -13.72 -34.15 34.27
C ASP A 14 -14.13 -33.18 33.15
N GLU A 15 -14.60 -31.99 33.56
CA GLU A 15 -14.61 -30.79 32.75
C GLU A 15 -13.16 -30.60 32.30
N ASP A 16 -12.86 -31.24 31.16
CA ASP A 16 -11.76 -30.93 30.29
C ASP A 16 -12.07 -29.49 29.84
N ASP A 17 -11.71 -28.54 30.70
CA ASP A 17 -11.31 -27.18 30.40
C ASP A 17 -10.15 -27.29 29.39
N ASN A 18 -10.44 -27.82 28.20
CA ASN A 18 -9.81 -27.37 26.98
C ASN A 18 -10.23 -25.91 26.87
N ASP A 19 -9.50 -25.06 27.60
CA ASP A 19 -9.12 -23.73 27.12
C ASP A 19 -8.74 -23.93 25.65
N LEU A 20 -9.73 -23.77 24.78
CA LEU A 20 -9.61 -23.90 23.33
C LEU A 20 -8.76 -22.69 22.92
N PHE A 21 -7.45 -22.84 23.09
CA PHE A 21 -6.48 -21.85 22.64
C PHE A 21 -6.71 -21.70 21.14
N GLU A 22 -7.29 -20.55 20.76
CA GLU A 22 -7.45 -20.15 19.36
C GLU A 22 -6.10 -20.35 18.66
N SER A 23 -6.09 -21.19 17.61
CA SER A 23 -4.86 -21.50 16.91
C SER A 23 -4.33 -20.24 16.22
N ASP A 24 -3.03 -20.18 15.93
CA ASP A 24 -2.47 -19.03 15.19
C ASP A 24 -3.13 -18.85 13.80
N LEU A 25 -3.63 -19.95 13.22
CA LEU A 25 -4.40 -19.92 11.98
C LEU A 25 -5.78 -19.27 12.20
N ASP A 26 -6.50 -19.66 13.24
CA ASP A 26 -7.81 -19.08 13.56
C ASP A 26 -7.69 -17.57 13.80
N ARG A 27 -6.67 -17.15 14.55
CA ARG A 27 -6.37 -15.72 14.75
C ARG A 27 -6.05 -15.01 13.43
N TRP A 28 -5.31 -15.66 12.54
CA TRP A 28 -5.02 -15.12 11.22
C TRP A 28 -6.29 -14.98 10.38
N ILE A 29 -7.18 -15.98 10.38
CA ILE A 29 -8.49 -15.91 9.70
C ILE A 29 -9.31 -14.75 10.26
N SER A 30 -9.41 -14.63 11.58
CA SER A 30 -10.12 -13.53 12.25
C SER A 30 -9.57 -12.15 11.87
N ASN A 31 -8.24 -12.00 11.77
CA ASN A 31 -7.62 -10.73 11.36
C ASN A 31 -7.91 -10.34 9.91
N PHE A 32 -8.15 -11.32 9.04
CA PHE A 32 -8.36 -11.11 7.60
C PHE A 32 -9.76 -11.52 7.14
N GLU A 33 -10.74 -11.60 8.05
CA GLU A 33 -12.09 -12.14 7.75
C GLU A 33 -12.76 -11.44 6.55
N HIS A 34 -12.70 -10.10 6.53
CA HIS A 34 -13.26 -9.29 5.44
C HIS A 34 -12.40 -9.34 4.16
N GLU A 35 -11.17 -9.81 4.29
CA GLU A 35 -10.18 -9.95 3.24
C GLU A 35 -10.03 -11.39 2.72
N LEU A 36 -10.73 -12.37 3.27
CA LEU A 36 -10.72 -13.74 2.76
C LEU A 36 -11.97 -14.02 1.89
N PRO A 37 -11.92 -15.04 1.02
CA PRO A 37 -13.13 -15.58 0.40
C PRO A 37 -14.17 -15.96 1.46
N LYS A 38 -15.46 -15.68 1.21
CA LYS A 38 -16.53 -15.87 2.21
C LYS A 38 -16.65 -17.32 2.64
N GLU A 39 -16.41 -18.24 1.72
CA GLU A 39 -16.40 -19.68 1.94
C GLU A 39 -15.32 -20.13 2.93
N PHE A 40 -14.16 -19.46 2.97
CA PHE A 40 -13.10 -19.77 3.94
C PHE A 40 -13.47 -19.33 5.35
N VAL A 41 -14.23 -18.25 5.48
CA VAL A 41 -14.71 -17.75 6.77
C VAL A 41 -15.93 -18.54 7.25
N SER A 42 -16.86 -18.84 6.35
CA SER A 42 -18.13 -19.50 6.71
C SER A 42 -18.01 -21.02 6.85
N HIS A 43 -17.04 -21.64 6.17
CA HIS A 43 -16.83 -23.08 6.16
C HIS A 43 -15.31 -23.42 6.18
N PRO A 44 -14.56 -23.00 7.22
CA PRO A 44 -13.11 -23.21 7.28
C PRO A 44 -12.72 -24.69 7.17
N ASP A 45 -13.46 -25.59 7.85
CA ASP A 45 -13.20 -27.03 7.83
C ASP A 45 -13.26 -27.65 6.41
N ALA A 46 -14.12 -27.12 5.55
CA ALA A 46 -14.28 -27.60 4.18
C ALA A 46 -13.13 -27.17 3.26
N HIS A 47 -12.37 -26.15 3.68
CA HIS A 47 -11.27 -25.53 2.94
C HIS A 47 -9.94 -25.55 3.71
N GLN A 48 -9.83 -26.46 4.71
CA GLN A 48 -8.71 -26.49 5.64
C GLN A 48 -7.35 -26.63 4.92
N ILE A 49 -7.27 -27.48 3.90
CA ILE A 49 -6.02 -27.72 3.18
C ILE A 49 -5.57 -26.45 2.43
N GLU A 50 -6.51 -25.77 1.76
CA GLU A 50 -6.23 -24.51 1.06
C GLU A 50 -5.81 -23.41 2.04
N LEU A 51 -6.51 -23.30 3.17
CA LEU A 51 -6.20 -22.36 4.24
C LEU A 51 -4.81 -22.61 4.83
N ASP A 52 -4.47 -23.87 5.12
CA ASP A 52 -3.16 -24.25 5.65
C ASP A 52 -2.04 -23.87 4.67
N ILE A 53 -2.21 -24.14 3.37
CA ILE A 53 -1.23 -23.79 2.34
C ILE A 53 -1.05 -22.27 2.25
N PHE A 54 -2.16 -21.51 2.23
CA PHE A 54 -2.07 -20.06 2.18
C PHE A 54 -1.45 -19.46 3.44
N TYR A 55 -1.79 -19.97 4.62
CA TYR A 55 -1.21 -19.54 5.89
C TYR A 55 0.29 -19.86 5.98
N GLN A 56 0.73 -21.03 5.51
CA GLN A 56 2.16 -21.36 5.44
C GLN A 56 2.92 -20.43 4.49
N ASN A 57 2.37 -20.19 3.29
CA ASN A 57 2.94 -19.24 2.35
C ASN A 57 2.99 -17.82 2.95
N TYR A 58 1.94 -17.41 3.66
CA TYR A 58 1.89 -16.11 4.35
C TYR A 58 3.04 -15.94 5.33
N ASN A 59 3.17 -16.90 6.25
CA ASN A 59 4.17 -16.83 7.31
C ASN A 59 5.60 -16.87 6.78
N SER A 60 5.85 -17.61 5.70
CA SER A 60 7.17 -17.65 5.06
C SER A 60 7.53 -16.34 4.33
N LEU A 61 6.53 -15.59 3.84
CA LEU A 61 6.75 -14.40 3.01
C LEU A 61 6.58 -13.06 3.75
N ILE A 62 5.78 -13.01 4.81
CA ILE A 62 5.44 -11.74 5.47
C ILE A 62 6.67 -11.03 6.01
N THR A 63 7.59 -11.76 6.65
CA THR A 63 8.82 -11.19 7.20
C THR A 63 9.78 -10.67 6.13
N PRO A 64 10.15 -11.46 5.09
CA PRO A 64 11.04 -10.93 4.04
C PRO A 64 10.43 -9.78 3.25
N LEU A 65 9.10 -9.78 3.00
CA LEU A 65 8.43 -8.66 2.35
C LEU A 65 8.43 -7.41 3.22
N THR A 66 8.05 -7.54 4.50
CA THR A 66 8.08 -6.42 5.44
C THR A 66 9.47 -5.77 5.46
N LYS A 67 10.53 -6.59 5.55
CA LYS A 67 11.92 -6.10 5.52
C LYS A 67 12.32 -5.44 4.20
N ALA A 68 11.76 -5.87 3.07
CA ALA A 68 12.02 -5.24 1.79
C ALA A 68 11.42 -3.83 1.76
N ILE A 69 10.19 -3.66 2.25
CA ILE A 69 9.50 -2.37 2.33
C ILE A 69 10.12 -1.45 3.39
N GLU A 70 10.49 -1.98 4.56
CA GLU A 70 11.17 -1.24 5.63
C GLU A 70 12.44 -0.53 5.15
N ARG A 71 13.17 -1.12 4.20
CA ARG A 71 14.39 -0.52 3.62
C ARG A 71 14.09 0.62 2.66
N LEU A 72 12.91 0.64 2.06
CA LEU A 72 12.49 1.70 1.13
C LEU A 72 11.99 2.93 1.87
N LEU A 73 11.29 2.73 2.99
CA LEU A 73 10.68 3.80 3.79
C LEU A 73 11.61 5.00 4.05
N PRO A 74 12.82 4.85 4.65
CA PRO A 74 13.70 5.99 4.89
C PRO A 74 14.31 6.58 3.61
N ARG A 75 14.37 5.82 2.50
CA ARG A 75 14.85 6.32 1.21
C ARG A 75 13.81 7.20 0.52
N HIS A 76 12.55 6.77 0.56
CA HIS A 76 11.42 7.49 -0.04
C HIS A 76 10.93 8.63 0.86
N TYR A 77 11.10 8.50 2.19
CA TYR A 77 10.68 9.46 3.20
C TYR A 77 11.83 9.75 4.18
N PRO A 78 12.77 10.64 3.82
CA PRO A 78 13.99 10.89 4.59
C PRO A 78 13.78 11.33 6.04
N LEU A 79 12.65 11.97 6.36
CA LEU A 79 12.34 12.37 7.74
C LEU A 79 12.19 11.17 8.69
N PHE A 80 11.99 9.96 8.17
CA PHE A 80 11.89 8.75 8.98
C PHE A 80 13.24 8.32 9.55
N GLU A 81 14.35 8.64 8.89
CA GLU A 81 15.70 8.27 9.35
C GLU A 81 16.07 8.94 10.67
N ASP A 82 15.63 10.20 10.85
CA ASP A 82 15.96 11.02 12.01
C ASP A 82 14.94 10.92 13.16
N GLU A 83 13.86 10.14 13.00
CA GLU A 83 12.79 10.06 13.99
C GLU A 83 13.17 9.12 15.16
N LEU A 84 12.95 9.59 16.39
CA LEU A 84 13.36 8.90 17.62
C LEU A 84 12.18 8.58 18.56
N ARG A 85 10.98 9.11 18.28
CA ARG A 85 9.79 8.90 19.12
C ARG A 85 9.30 7.46 18.95
N PRO A 86 9.27 6.64 20.03
CA PRO A 86 8.99 5.20 19.91
C PRO A 86 7.64 4.87 19.24
N LYS A 87 6.58 5.61 19.58
CA LYS A 87 5.26 5.42 18.96
C LYS A 87 5.23 5.76 17.47
N VAL A 88 6.04 6.73 17.03
CA VAL A 88 6.12 7.10 15.61
C VAL A 88 6.86 6.01 14.86
N ILE A 89 7.99 5.53 15.41
CA ILE A 89 8.75 4.40 14.84
C ILE A 89 7.87 3.15 14.72
N GLU A 90 7.08 2.84 15.75
CA GLU A 90 6.12 1.73 15.70
C GLU A 90 5.12 1.90 14.54
N ARG A 91 4.60 3.11 14.34
CA ARG A 91 3.69 3.40 13.23
C ARG A 91 4.39 3.27 11.87
N ILE A 92 5.64 3.74 11.73
CA ILE A 92 6.45 3.59 10.50
C ILE A 92 6.64 2.10 10.17
N ASN A 93 7.06 1.28 11.14
CA ASN A 93 7.22 -0.16 10.94
C ASN A 93 5.89 -0.85 10.60
N LYS A 94 4.78 -0.35 11.17
CA LYS A 94 3.45 -0.84 10.86
C LYS A 94 3.06 -0.60 9.39
N ILE A 95 3.47 0.50 8.77
CA ILE A 95 3.24 0.74 7.33
C ILE A 95 3.81 -0.43 6.51
N ALA A 96 5.09 -0.75 6.71
CA ALA A 96 5.72 -1.84 5.98
C ALA A 96 5.01 -3.20 6.18
N LYS A 97 4.59 -3.48 7.42
CA LYS A 97 3.88 -4.72 7.73
C LYS A 97 2.50 -4.76 7.08
N ASP A 98 1.71 -3.70 7.19
CA ASP A 98 0.35 -3.62 6.66
C ASP A 98 0.38 -3.67 5.12
N THR A 99 1.33 -2.98 4.48
CA THR A 99 1.54 -3.05 3.02
C THR A 99 1.91 -4.48 2.57
N ALA A 100 2.83 -5.15 3.29
CA ALA A 100 3.21 -6.52 2.98
C ALA A 100 2.04 -7.50 3.15
N SER A 101 1.29 -7.39 4.25
CA SER A 101 0.10 -8.19 4.52
C SER A 101 -0.95 -8.02 3.42
N THR A 102 -1.34 -6.79 3.10
CA THR A 102 -2.34 -6.48 2.08
C THR A 102 -1.95 -7.03 0.71
N THR A 103 -0.66 -6.89 0.34
CA THR A 103 -0.12 -7.45 -0.91
C THR A 103 -0.26 -8.97 -0.96
N LEU A 104 0.11 -9.67 0.12
CA LEU A 104 0.04 -11.13 0.19
C LEU A 104 -1.41 -11.63 0.15
N ILE A 105 -2.32 -10.99 0.87
CA ILE A 105 -3.73 -11.36 0.88
C ILE A 105 -4.36 -11.12 -0.51
N GLY A 106 -4.01 -10.01 -1.16
CA GLY A 106 -4.40 -9.75 -2.56
C GLY A 106 -3.94 -10.86 -3.52
N LEU A 107 -2.69 -11.32 -3.37
CA LEU A 107 -2.14 -12.43 -4.16
C LEU A 107 -2.88 -13.75 -3.90
N PHE A 108 -3.18 -14.06 -2.65
CA PHE A 108 -3.89 -15.30 -2.31
C PHE A 108 -5.29 -15.31 -2.90
N ARG A 109 -5.99 -14.18 -2.84
CA ARG A 109 -7.29 -14.00 -3.49
C ARG A 109 -7.20 -14.23 -4.99
N LEU A 110 -6.17 -13.70 -5.65
CA LEU A 110 -5.97 -13.89 -7.08
C LEU A 110 -5.73 -15.36 -7.44
N VAL A 111 -4.87 -16.06 -6.68
CA VAL A 111 -4.61 -17.49 -6.89
C VAL A 111 -5.85 -18.33 -6.61
N TYR A 112 -6.62 -17.97 -5.58
CA TYR A 112 -7.88 -18.63 -5.28
C TYR A 112 -8.90 -18.45 -6.41
N ASP A 113 -9.10 -17.23 -6.89
CA ASP A 113 -9.98 -16.93 -8.02
C ASP A 113 -9.62 -17.76 -9.25
N GLN A 114 -8.32 -17.84 -9.57
CA GLN A 114 -7.80 -18.65 -10.66
C GLN A 114 -8.18 -20.12 -10.50
N ARG A 115 -7.92 -20.72 -9.32
CA ARG A 115 -8.20 -22.13 -9.04
C ARG A 115 -9.71 -22.43 -9.07
N SER A 116 -10.52 -21.48 -8.64
CA SER A 116 -11.98 -21.57 -8.63
C SER A 116 -12.62 -21.28 -10.01
N GLY A 117 -11.80 -20.98 -11.04
CA GLY A 117 -12.28 -20.72 -12.39
C GLY A 117 -13.05 -19.40 -12.52
N VAL A 118 -12.83 -18.46 -11.60
CA VAL A 118 -13.42 -17.13 -11.64
C VAL A 118 -12.87 -16.38 -12.85
N LYS A 119 -13.76 -15.86 -13.69
CA LYS A 119 -13.36 -15.03 -14.82
C LYS A 119 -12.99 -13.64 -14.32
N ILE A 120 -11.69 -13.33 -14.30
CA ILE A 120 -11.16 -12.03 -13.86
C ILE A 120 -11.85 -10.84 -14.53
N ARG A 121 -12.16 -10.93 -15.83
CA ARG A 121 -12.88 -9.88 -16.58
C ARG A 121 -14.29 -9.58 -16.06
N GLU A 122 -14.95 -10.55 -15.46
CA GLU A 122 -16.28 -10.37 -14.87
C GLU A 122 -16.17 -9.82 -13.44
N LYS A 123 -15.07 -10.11 -12.73
CA LYS A 123 -14.79 -9.62 -11.37
C LYS A 123 -14.39 -8.14 -11.37
N TYR A 124 -13.59 -7.70 -12.34
CA TYR A 124 -13.21 -6.30 -12.52
C TYR A 124 -14.11 -5.68 -13.59
N THR A 125 -15.20 -5.02 -13.21
CA THR A 125 -16.19 -4.48 -14.17
C THR A 125 -15.59 -3.46 -15.15
N ASP A 126 -14.52 -2.79 -14.74
CA ASP A 126 -13.84 -1.75 -15.52
C ASP A 126 -12.51 -2.25 -16.09
N PHE A 127 -12.37 -3.59 -16.26
CA PHE A 127 -11.12 -4.25 -16.61
C PHE A 127 -10.42 -3.65 -17.82
N GLU A 128 -11.15 -3.35 -18.90
CA GLU A 128 -10.54 -2.76 -20.11
C GLU A 128 -10.05 -1.33 -19.87
N THR A 129 -10.77 -0.53 -19.09
CA THR A 129 -10.32 0.82 -18.72
C THR A 129 -9.09 0.77 -17.82
N LEU A 130 -9.09 -0.11 -16.82
CA LEU A 130 -7.92 -0.34 -15.98
C LEU A 130 -6.76 -0.84 -16.81
N LYS A 131 -7.00 -1.75 -17.76
CA LYS A 131 -5.99 -2.29 -18.66
C LYS A 131 -5.36 -1.23 -19.53
N GLU A 132 -6.17 -0.35 -20.13
CA GLU A 132 -5.63 0.78 -20.88
C GLU A 132 -4.81 1.75 -20.01
N TRP A 133 -5.20 1.93 -18.74
CA TRP A 133 -4.50 2.82 -17.81
C TRP A 133 -3.17 2.23 -17.34
N TYR A 134 -3.17 0.96 -16.94
CA TYR A 134 -1.98 0.27 -16.41
C TYR A 134 -1.05 -0.31 -17.50
N ALA A 135 -1.55 -0.59 -18.70
CA ALA A 135 -0.69 -1.06 -19.82
C ALA A 135 0.13 0.07 -20.45
N ARG A 136 -0.22 1.33 -20.17
CA ARG A 136 0.59 2.48 -20.58
C ARG A 136 1.62 2.70 -19.48
N SER A 137 2.88 2.33 -19.73
CA SER A 137 3.96 2.89 -18.93
C SER A 137 3.80 4.41 -18.93
N PRO A 138 3.85 5.07 -17.77
CA PRO A 138 3.96 6.52 -17.75
C PRO A 138 5.12 6.93 -18.66
N GLN A 139 4.94 7.99 -19.43
CA GLN A 139 6.00 8.53 -20.29
C GLN A 139 6.09 10.03 -20.02
N PRO A 140 7.31 10.59 -19.98
CA PRO A 140 7.49 12.03 -19.87
C PRO A 140 6.85 12.73 -21.07
N GLN A 141 6.13 13.83 -20.81
CA GLN A 141 5.49 14.62 -21.85
C GLN A 141 6.45 15.69 -22.37
N PHE A 142 7.35 15.29 -23.27
CA PHE A 142 8.31 16.22 -23.86
C PHE A 142 7.66 17.31 -24.72
N ILE A 143 8.32 18.47 -24.74
CA ILE A 143 7.96 19.55 -25.65
C ILE A 143 8.67 19.38 -26.99
N GLY A 144 7.89 19.46 -28.07
CA GLY A 144 8.37 19.50 -29.45
C GLY A 144 7.97 20.79 -30.20
N ASN A 145 8.13 20.76 -31.53
CA ASN A 145 7.88 21.91 -32.41
C ASN A 145 6.42 22.42 -32.37
N GLU A 146 5.49 21.59 -31.93
CA GLU A 146 4.10 21.96 -31.68
C GLU A 146 3.96 23.09 -30.64
N TYR A 147 4.89 23.19 -29.69
CA TYR A 147 4.91 24.25 -28.67
C TYR A 147 5.61 25.53 -29.14
N ARG A 148 6.22 25.53 -30.32
CA ARG A 148 7.01 26.67 -30.83
C ARG A 148 6.18 27.94 -30.99
N SER A 149 4.91 27.77 -31.33
CA SER A 149 3.96 28.88 -31.47
C SER A 149 3.77 29.67 -30.16
N ALA A 150 4.04 29.07 -29.01
CA ALA A 150 4.00 29.73 -27.69
C ALA A 150 5.26 30.57 -27.39
N ALA A 151 6.35 30.39 -28.15
CA ALA A 151 7.61 31.13 -28.00
C ALA A 151 8.07 31.79 -29.32
N PRO A 152 7.24 32.67 -29.94
CA PRO A 152 7.48 33.20 -31.29
C PRO A 152 8.69 34.13 -31.41
N LYS A 153 9.29 34.52 -30.28
CA LYS A 153 10.43 35.45 -30.21
C LYS A 153 11.80 34.74 -30.26
N LEU A 154 11.84 33.42 -30.12
CA LEU A 154 13.08 32.64 -30.15
C LEU A 154 13.49 32.32 -31.59
N THR A 155 14.79 32.46 -31.87
CA THR A 155 15.39 31.94 -33.10
C THR A 155 15.36 30.41 -33.14
N ASP A 156 15.67 29.80 -34.29
CA ASP A 156 15.76 28.34 -34.42
C ASP A 156 16.77 27.72 -33.44
N GLN A 157 17.91 28.39 -33.24
CA GLN A 157 18.95 27.91 -32.33
C GLN A 157 18.51 28.01 -30.87
N GLU A 158 17.98 29.16 -30.45
CA GLU A 158 17.49 29.36 -29.08
C GLU A 158 16.31 28.43 -28.77
N TRP A 159 15.47 28.12 -29.76
CA TRP A 159 14.40 27.14 -29.61
C TRP A 159 14.94 25.73 -29.39
N ALA A 160 15.94 25.30 -30.17
CA ALA A 160 16.56 23.99 -30.00
C ALA A 160 17.24 23.83 -28.63
N GLU A 161 17.95 24.85 -28.18
CA GLU A 161 18.58 24.88 -26.85
C GLU A 161 17.51 24.82 -25.74
N ARG A 162 16.40 25.57 -25.88
CA ARG A 162 15.29 25.55 -24.92
C ARG A 162 14.58 24.20 -24.85
N VAL A 163 14.37 23.53 -25.99
CA VAL A 163 13.75 22.20 -26.03
C VAL A 163 14.58 21.17 -25.28
N ILE A 164 15.92 21.22 -25.43
CA ILE A 164 16.82 20.32 -24.69
C ILE A 164 16.71 20.58 -23.19
N GLU A 165 16.91 21.83 -22.75
CA GLU A 165 16.88 22.21 -21.33
C GLU A 165 15.55 21.82 -20.65
N VAL A 166 14.42 22.10 -21.31
CA VAL A 166 13.10 21.79 -20.76
C VAL A 166 12.85 20.28 -20.75
N ASN A 167 13.22 19.55 -21.80
CA ASN A 167 13.01 18.10 -21.82
C ASN A 167 13.92 17.37 -20.84
N GLU A 168 15.13 17.86 -20.58
CA GLU A 168 15.98 17.38 -19.49
C GLU A 168 15.28 17.58 -18.14
N SER A 169 14.76 18.77 -17.87
CA SER A 169 14.00 19.03 -16.63
C SER A 169 12.75 18.15 -16.50
N ILE A 170 12.00 17.94 -17.60
CA ILE A 170 10.82 17.07 -17.62
C ILE A 170 11.21 15.61 -17.36
N GLN A 171 12.33 15.15 -17.90
CA GLN A 171 12.83 13.80 -17.65
C GLN A 171 13.23 13.64 -16.18
N GLU A 172 13.95 14.61 -15.62
CA GLU A 172 14.34 14.60 -14.21
C GLU A 172 13.11 14.56 -13.29
N GLU A 173 12.11 15.43 -13.49
CA GLU A 173 10.86 15.43 -12.72
C GLU A 173 10.10 14.09 -12.86
N PHE A 174 10.05 13.55 -14.09
CA PHE A 174 9.43 12.26 -14.34
C PHE A 174 10.14 11.11 -13.61
N ASP A 175 11.47 11.10 -13.61
CA ASP A 175 12.27 10.07 -12.95
C ASP A 175 12.15 10.19 -11.42
N GLU A 176 12.17 11.40 -10.86
CA GLU A 176 11.95 11.64 -9.42
C GLU A 176 10.58 11.11 -8.97
N GLU A 177 9.54 11.26 -9.78
CA GLU A 177 8.19 10.74 -9.47
C GLU A 177 8.06 9.22 -9.66
N ASN A 178 8.73 8.64 -10.67
CA ASN A 178 8.54 7.23 -11.04
C ASN A 178 9.57 6.26 -10.44
N GLU A 179 10.78 6.71 -10.14
CA GLU A 179 11.82 5.87 -9.54
C GLU A 179 11.33 5.20 -8.24
N PRO A 180 10.69 5.89 -7.27
CA PRO A 180 10.23 5.25 -6.04
C PRO A 180 9.20 4.14 -6.29
N ARG A 181 8.34 4.30 -7.30
CA ARG A 181 7.35 3.30 -7.71
C ARG A 181 8.03 2.04 -8.26
N VAL A 182 9.01 2.23 -9.15
CA VAL A 182 9.77 1.11 -9.73
C VAL A 182 10.51 0.35 -8.64
N GLU A 183 11.20 1.07 -7.74
CA GLU A 183 11.91 0.46 -6.61
C GLU A 183 11.00 -0.33 -5.69
N PHE A 184 9.81 0.19 -5.40
CA PHE A 184 8.81 -0.51 -4.61
C PHE A 184 8.37 -1.82 -5.26
N ILE A 185 8.00 -1.76 -6.55
CA ILE A 185 7.58 -2.94 -7.31
C ILE A 185 8.71 -3.97 -7.37
N ASP A 186 9.93 -3.54 -7.67
CA ASP A 186 11.10 -4.41 -7.76
C ASP A 186 11.44 -5.05 -6.41
N ALA A 187 11.33 -4.31 -5.30
CA ALA A 187 11.54 -4.84 -3.97
C ALA A 187 10.56 -5.96 -3.62
N LEU A 188 9.26 -5.78 -3.90
CA LEU A 188 8.26 -6.82 -3.71
C LEU A 188 8.52 -8.02 -4.62
N GLN A 189 8.74 -7.79 -5.91
CA GLN A 189 8.95 -8.85 -6.90
C GLN A 189 10.21 -9.69 -6.61
N SER A 190 11.27 -9.07 -6.08
CA SER A 190 12.50 -9.77 -5.69
C SER A 190 12.28 -10.82 -4.61
N VAL A 191 11.23 -10.65 -3.78
CA VAL A 191 10.83 -11.61 -2.75
C VAL A 191 9.76 -12.56 -3.28
N LEU A 192 8.76 -12.05 -4.00
CA LEU A 192 7.62 -12.84 -4.46
C LEU A 192 8.00 -13.86 -5.53
N LEU A 193 8.68 -13.44 -6.60
CA LEU A 193 8.90 -14.31 -7.77
C LEU A 193 9.71 -15.58 -7.42
N PRO A 194 10.77 -15.54 -6.59
CA PRO A 194 11.50 -16.76 -6.24
C PRO A 194 10.77 -17.69 -5.27
N ASN A 195 9.82 -17.17 -4.49
CA ASN A 195 9.25 -17.87 -3.33
C ASN A 195 7.75 -18.18 -3.45
N TYR A 196 7.05 -17.60 -4.42
CA TYR A 196 5.61 -17.77 -4.63
C TYR A 196 5.31 -18.20 -6.07
N ARG A 197 5.46 -19.51 -6.32
CA ARG A 197 5.48 -20.10 -7.67
C ARG A 197 4.15 -20.01 -8.42
N GLU A 198 3.05 -19.82 -7.71
CA GLU A 198 1.73 -19.69 -8.29
C GLU A 198 1.64 -18.51 -9.27
N ILE A 199 2.48 -17.47 -9.09
CA ILE A 199 2.57 -16.35 -10.04
C ILE A 199 2.98 -16.82 -11.45
N GLU A 200 3.81 -17.85 -11.58
CA GLU A 200 4.27 -18.38 -12.88
C GLU A 200 3.13 -19.03 -13.68
N ASN A 201 2.05 -19.44 -13.01
CA ASN A 201 0.91 -20.09 -13.64
C ASN A 201 -0.20 -19.12 -14.05
N LEU A 202 -0.06 -17.82 -13.76
CA LEU A 202 -1.08 -16.82 -14.10
C LEU A 202 -1.15 -16.61 -15.61
N ASN A 203 -2.37 -16.58 -16.15
CA ASN A 203 -2.62 -16.20 -17.54
C ASN A 203 -2.51 -14.68 -17.74
N SER A 204 -2.69 -14.20 -18.98
CA SER A 204 -2.51 -12.78 -19.29
C SER A 204 -3.45 -11.85 -18.50
N ASP A 205 -4.71 -12.24 -18.27
CA ASP A 205 -5.66 -11.40 -17.53
C ASP A 205 -5.38 -11.43 -16.01
N GLU A 206 -4.90 -12.56 -15.51
CA GLU A 206 -4.48 -12.73 -14.11
C GLU A 206 -3.17 -11.99 -13.81
N LEU A 207 -2.19 -12.00 -14.72
CA LEU A 207 -0.98 -11.19 -14.62
C LEU A 207 -1.30 -9.69 -14.61
N PHE A 208 -2.36 -9.29 -15.33
CA PHE A 208 -2.84 -7.93 -15.27
C PHE A 208 -3.44 -7.58 -13.90
N ALA A 209 -4.25 -8.47 -13.32
CA ALA A 209 -4.75 -8.31 -11.95
C ALA A 209 -3.62 -8.27 -10.92
N TYR A 210 -2.57 -9.06 -11.10
CA TYR A 210 -1.35 -9.00 -10.28
C TYR A 210 -0.69 -7.61 -10.32
N ALA A 211 -0.57 -7.01 -11.51
CA ALA A 211 -0.03 -5.66 -11.65
C ALA A 211 -0.89 -4.58 -10.96
N ILE A 212 -2.23 -4.76 -10.95
CA ILE A 212 -3.14 -3.90 -10.17
C ILE A 212 -2.84 -4.00 -8.68
N ILE A 213 -2.72 -5.23 -8.14
CA ILE A 213 -2.43 -5.46 -6.72
C ILE A 213 -1.15 -4.74 -6.30
N LEU A 214 -0.07 -4.88 -7.08
CA LEU A 214 1.20 -4.19 -6.78
C LEU A 214 1.06 -2.66 -6.83
N SER A 215 0.29 -2.15 -7.80
CA SER A 215 0.11 -0.70 -7.94
C SER A 215 -0.78 -0.10 -6.85
N GLN A 216 -1.81 -0.82 -6.42
CA GLN A 216 -2.62 -0.45 -5.25
C GLN A 216 -1.78 -0.47 -3.98
N GLY A 217 -1.00 -1.54 -3.78
CA GLY A 217 -0.07 -1.63 -2.65
C GLY A 217 0.91 -0.46 -2.59
N TYR A 218 1.41 0.02 -3.75
CA TYR A 218 2.24 1.22 -3.80
C TYR A 218 1.46 2.49 -3.42
N SER A 219 0.23 2.65 -3.91
CA SER A 219 -0.61 3.79 -3.57
C SER A 219 -0.89 3.87 -2.07
N ASP A 220 -1.22 2.74 -1.45
CA ASP A 220 -1.52 2.66 -0.03
C ASP A 220 -0.26 2.94 0.81
N TYR A 221 0.87 2.32 0.44
CA TYR A 221 2.19 2.61 1.00
C TYR A 221 2.51 4.12 0.98
N CYS A 222 2.29 4.77 -0.16
CA CYS A 222 2.57 6.19 -0.31
C CYS A 222 1.66 7.07 0.55
N ASN A 223 0.36 6.74 0.60
CA ASN A 223 -0.61 7.51 1.37
C ASN A 223 -0.30 7.44 2.88
N ASP A 224 -0.09 6.22 3.39
CA ASP A 224 0.25 5.99 4.79
C ASP A 224 1.57 6.67 5.18
N ALA A 225 2.61 6.50 4.35
CA ALA A 225 3.92 7.09 4.61
C ALA A 225 3.89 8.61 4.52
N TRP A 226 3.21 9.18 3.52
CA TRP A 226 3.04 10.64 3.41
C TRP A 226 2.37 11.23 4.65
N LEU A 227 1.36 10.55 5.21
CA LEU A 227 0.65 11.02 6.39
C LEU A 227 1.59 11.12 7.60
N ILE A 228 2.43 10.10 7.81
CA ILE A 228 3.41 10.08 8.91
C ILE A 228 4.57 11.04 8.64
N ASP A 229 5.03 11.18 7.41
CA ASP A 229 6.07 12.13 7.02
C ASP A 229 5.62 13.58 7.33
N CYS A 230 4.40 13.92 6.93
CA CYS A 230 3.78 15.21 7.28
C CYS A 230 3.63 15.38 8.80
N PHE A 231 3.23 14.33 9.52
CA PHE A 231 3.13 14.37 10.97
C PHE A 231 4.47 14.74 11.63
N ILE A 232 5.58 14.21 11.11
CA ILE A 232 6.94 14.51 11.56
C ILE A 232 7.34 15.93 11.15
N GLU A 233 7.15 16.31 9.88
CA GLU A 233 7.47 17.62 9.33
C GLU A 233 6.81 18.77 10.13
N PHE A 234 5.53 18.57 10.49
CA PHE A 234 4.76 19.55 11.25
C PHE A 234 4.94 19.45 12.76
N LYS A 235 5.77 18.51 13.24
CA LYS A 235 6.06 18.29 14.67
C LYS A 235 4.79 18.14 15.49
N LEU A 236 3.84 17.37 14.97
CA LEU A 236 2.58 17.13 15.64
C LEU A 236 2.79 16.37 16.97
N PRO A 237 1.96 16.65 18.00
CA PRO A 237 2.01 15.93 19.27
C PRO A 237 1.67 14.45 19.07
N ILE A 238 2.29 13.58 19.87
CA ILE A 238 2.11 12.12 19.79
C ILE A 238 0.64 11.71 19.92
N SER A 239 -0.17 12.45 20.68
CA SER A 239 -1.61 12.19 20.81
C SER A 239 -2.38 12.27 19.49
N ASP A 240 -1.86 12.99 18.49
CA ASP A 240 -2.51 13.08 17.18
C ASP A 240 -2.34 11.80 16.35
N LEU A 241 -1.41 10.90 16.69
CA LEU A 241 -1.30 9.58 16.04
C LEU A 241 -2.48 8.67 16.35
N ASP A 242 -3.17 8.90 17.47
CA ASP A 242 -4.33 8.11 17.90
C ASP A 242 -5.63 8.62 17.25
N LEU A 243 -5.57 9.67 16.42
CA LEU A 243 -6.72 10.18 15.67
C LEU A 243 -7.10 9.22 14.53
N PRO A 244 -8.39 9.18 14.16
CA PRO A 244 -8.79 8.60 12.88
C PRO A 244 -8.01 9.24 11.74
N GLU A 245 -7.61 8.43 10.76
CA GLU A 245 -6.76 8.84 9.63
C GLU A 245 -7.28 10.12 8.94
N TYR A 246 -8.58 10.16 8.66
CA TYR A 246 -9.27 11.30 8.06
C TYR A 246 -9.15 12.60 8.88
N ASP A 247 -9.15 12.51 10.22
CA ASP A 247 -9.04 13.68 11.08
C ASP A 247 -7.58 14.16 11.17
N LEU A 248 -6.63 13.23 11.17
CA LEU A 248 -5.21 13.56 11.09
C LEU A 248 -4.87 14.21 9.75
N GLU A 249 -5.35 13.65 8.63
CA GLU A 249 -5.17 14.18 7.28
C GLU A 249 -5.71 15.62 7.18
N LYS A 250 -6.94 15.85 7.64
CA LYS A 250 -7.53 17.20 7.69
C LYS A 250 -6.68 18.19 8.45
N LYS A 251 -6.13 17.77 9.59
CA LYS A 251 -5.27 18.62 10.43
C LYS A 251 -3.98 18.99 9.67
N ILE A 252 -3.36 18.01 9.03
CA ILE A 252 -2.18 18.18 8.18
C ILE A 252 -2.47 19.15 7.02
N VAL A 253 -3.58 18.95 6.30
CA VAL A 253 -3.99 19.80 5.17
C VAL A 253 -4.23 21.24 5.64
N ALA A 254 -4.88 21.44 6.78
CA ALA A 254 -5.10 22.77 7.34
C ALA A 254 -3.79 23.49 7.71
N ILE A 255 -2.81 22.76 8.26
CA ILE A 255 -1.48 23.31 8.56
C ILE A 255 -0.73 23.67 7.28
N LYS A 256 -0.75 22.79 6.27
CA LYS A 256 -0.14 23.05 4.95
C LYS A 256 -0.73 24.32 4.31
N ALA A 257 -2.06 24.44 4.29
CA ALA A 257 -2.75 25.60 3.73
C ALA A 257 -2.34 26.90 4.44
N LYS A 258 -2.29 26.89 5.77
CA LYS A 258 -1.89 28.06 6.56
C LYS A 258 -0.42 28.46 6.30
N ARG A 259 0.50 27.50 6.24
CA ARG A 259 1.92 27.78 5.93
C ARG A 259 2.10 28.35 4.53
N LEU A 260 1.32 27.86 3.55
CA LEU A 260 1.35 28.37 2.19
C LEU A 260 0.84 29.82 2.13
N GLU A 261 -0.24 30.12 2.84
CA GLU A 261 -0.77 31.49 2.96
C GLU A 261 0.27 32.43 3.59
N GLU A 262 0.89 32.03 4.72
CA GLU A 262 1.95 32.81 5.37
C GLU A 262 3.17 33.04 4.46
N LYS A 263 3.58 32.03 3.68
CA LYS A 263 4.68 32.14 2.71
C LYS A 263 4.32 33.14 1.60
N ASN A 264 3.11 33.05 1.05
CA ASN A 264 2.66 33.94 -0.01
C ASN A 264 2.52 35.39 0.48
N SER A 265 2.06 35.61 1.71
CA SER A 265 2.02 36.95 2.33
C SER A 265 3.43 37.55 2.47
N ARG A 266 4.41 36.78 2.95
CA ARG A 266 5.81 37.25 3.06
C ARG A 266 6.40 37.61 1.70
N LEU A 267 6.19 36.76 0.70
CA LEU A 267 6.66 37.02 -0.67
C LEU A 267 6.02 38.30 -1.26
N ALA A 268 4.74 38.55 -0.98
CA ALA A 268 4.06 39.77 -1.41
C ALA A 268 4.64 41.03 -0.72
N GLU A 269 4.91 40.96 0.59
CA GLU A 269 5.54 42.04 1.36
C GLU A 269 6.96 42.35 0.86
N GLU A 270 7.77 41.32 0.59
CA GLU A 270 9.13 41.46 0.05
C GLU A 270 9.13 42.04 -1.37
N THR A 271 8.18 41.63 -2.22
CA THR A 271 8.03 42.15 -3.58
C THR A 271 7.61 43.62 -3.56
N GLN A 272 6.71 43.99 -2.63
CA GLN A 272 6.26 45.37 -2.48
C GLN A 272 7.39 46.27 -1.95
N ALA A 273 8.17 45.81 -0.97
CA ALA A 273 9.33 46.54 -0.45
C ALA A 273 10.40 46.79 -1.53
N ASN A 274 10.66 45.81 -2.40
CA ASN A 274 11.63 45.94 -3.50
C ASN A 274 11.14 46.80 -4.69
N CYS A 275 9.84 47.11 -4.77
CA CYS A 275 9.29 48.03 -5.77
C CYS A 275 9.21 49.49 -5.28
N GLU A 276 9.40 49.73 -3.98
CA GLU A 276 9.38 51.05 -3.35
C GLU A 276 10.79 51.67 -3.16
N GLU A 277 11.87 50.94 -3.50
CA GLU A 277 13.26 51.42 -3.64
C GLU A 277 13.63 51.79 -5.09
#